data_AF-A0A4V2ZUV7-F1
#
_entry.id   AF-A0A4V2ZUV7-F1
#
_cell.length_a   1.000
_cell.length_b   1.000
_cell.length_c   1.000
_cell.angle_alpha   90.00
_cell.angle_beta   90.00
_cell.angle_gamma   90.00
#
_symmetry.space_group_name_H-M   'P 1'
#
loop_
_entity.id
_entity.type
_entity.pdbx_description
1 polymer ?
#
loop_
_entity_poly.entity_id
_entity_poly.type
_entity_poly.pdbx_seq_one_letter_code
_entity_poly.pdbx_strand_id
1 'polypeptide(L)'
;MKSGNPVNSRISRHNREMGRTPLNSPESVRQTVQRMLDAAGVAAPVTPALFRRIVTARRVRAELGGGDPAWVGRQVRLVEAEVISESSARYTASGLPDPVADAMRSLWLRALEAARGEFAAAQADASVSVAAAAAERDNASALVEMMRTELDDRQKQAREQDVRVAQQQAELVQLQQRLAGETDRALRAEAALDQALRASDEARRQHDGELAAVRERYAGLSKQLFAMTDGLRQSRAVAQPAVQPEMNALRLRLAQVSEPYQKPLRADAETDASARPTAPADQQNPAAR
;
A
#
# COMPACT_ATOMS: atom_id res chain seq x y z
N MET A 1 -38.68 -52.15 59.36
CA MET A 1 -39.44 -53.31 58.86
C MET A 1 -39.23 -53.43 57.35
N LYS A 2 -38.36 -54.36 56.91
CA LYS A 2 -38.31 -54.83 55.53
C LYS A 2 -38.38 -56.35 55.60
N SER A 3 -39.47 -56.89 55.10
CA SER A 3 -39.80 -58.30 55.06
C SER A 3 -38.73 -59.07 54.30
N GLY A 4 -38.15 -60.06 54.98
CA GLY A 4 -37.24 -61.04 54.38
C GLY A 4 -38.01 -61.89 53.38
N ASN A 5 -37.51 -61.94 52.16
CA ASN A 5 -37.99 -62.85 51.13
C ASN A 5 -37.48 -64.27 51.48
N PRO A 6 -38.35 -65.25 51.76
CA PRO A 6 -37.89 -66.58 52.14
C PRO A 6 -37.27 -67.27 50.92
N VAL A 7 -35.94 -67.40 50.94
CA VAL A 7 -35.19 -68.19 49.95
C VAL A 7 -35.68 -69.62 50.02
N ASN A 8 -36.27 -70.07 48.91
CA ASN A 8 -36.88 -71.38 48.74
C ASN A 8 -35.84 -72.50 48.95
N SER A 9 -35.89 -73.17 50.11
CA SER A 9 -34.88 -74.15 50.56
C SER A 9 -34.80 -75.41 49.68
N ARG A 10 -35.81 -75.66 48.82
CA ARG A 10 -35.80 -76.75 47.82
C ARG A 10 -34.86 -76.49 46.64
N ILE A 11 -34.68 -75.24 46.21
CA ILE A 11 -33.74 -74.89 45.12
C ILE A 11 -32.29 -74.99 45.62
N SER A 12 -32.06 -74.69 46.91
CA SER A 12 -30.73 -74.74 47.52
C SER A 12 -30.25 -76.18 47.81
N ARG A 13 -31.16 -77.14 48.02
CA ARG A 13 -30.80 -78.57 48.12
C ARG A 13 -30.51 -79.21 46.77
N HIS A 14 -31.28 -78.89 45.73
CA HIS A 14 -31.05 -79.45 44.40
C HIS A 14 -29.72 -78.99 43.76
N ASN A 15 -29.27 -77.76 44.05
CA ASN A 15 -27.95 -77.26 43.64
C ASN A 15 -26.79 -77.79 44.51
N ARG A 16 -27.05 -78.38 45.68
CA ARG A 16 -26.04 -79.07 46.51
C ARG A 16 -25.89 -80.54 46.14
N GLU A 17 -26.98 -81.20 45.74
CA GLU A 17 -27.00 -82.63 45.39
C GLU A 17 -26.59 -82.91 43.93
N MET A 18 -26.72 -81.92 43.03
CA MET A 18 -26.04 -81.92 41.73
C MET A 18 -24.59 -81.41 41.87
N GLY A 19 -23.85 -82.02 42.79
CA GLY A 19 -22.40 -81.86 42.89
C GLY A 19 -21.77 -82.32 41.59
N ARG A 20 -21.61 -81.40 40.63
CA ARG A 20 -20.72 -81.60 39.50
C ARG A 20 -19.35 -81.89 40.09
N THR A 21 -18.87 -83.12 39.93
CA THR A 21 -17.49 -83.48 40.20
C THR A 21 -16.61 -82.39 39.60
N PRO A 22 -15.71 -81.77 40.39
CA PRO A 22 -14.77 -80.82 39.80
C PRO A 22 -14.00 -81.58 38.73
N LEU A 23 -13.99 -81.06 37.50
CA LEU A 23 -13.28 -81.66 36.37
C LEU A 23 -11.80 -81.92 36.67
N ASN A 24 -11.26 -81.24 37.68
CA ASN A 24 -9.85 -81.21 38.06
C ASN A 24 -9.68 -81.47 39.56
N SER A 25 -8.67 -82.26 39.94
CA SER A 25 -8.31 -82.51 41.34
C SER A 25 -7.55 -81.31 41.97
N PRO A 26 -7.60 -81.10 43.29
CA PRO A 26 -6.82 -80.04 43.96
C PRO A 26 -5.31 -80.19 43.74
N GLU A 27 -4.81 -81.42 43.59
CA GLU A 27 -3.42 -81.70 43.25
C GLU A 27 -3.06 -81.23 41.84
N SER A 28 -3.99 -81.35 40.88
CA SER A 28 -3.79 -80.84 39.51
C SER A 28 -3.65 -79.32 39.50
N VAL A 29 -4.40 -78.62 40.35
CA VAL A 29 -4.26 -77.17 40.55
C VAL A 29 -2.89 -76.83 41.14
N ARG A 30 -2.46 -77.57 42.17
CA ARG A 30 -1.14 -77.37 42.81
C ARG A 30 0.02 -77.60 41.84
N GLN A 31 -0.01 -78.69 41.06
CA GLN A 31 1.01 -78.99 40.06
C GLN A 31 1.05 -77.95 38.93
N THR A 32 -0.11 -77.44 38.50
CA THR A 32 -0.18 -76.41 37.47
C THR A 32 0.36 -75.08 37.98
N VAL A 33 0.01 -74.68 39.21
CA VAL A 33 0.55 -73.49 39.86
C VAL A 33 2.07 -73.60 40.02
N GLN A 34 2.58 -74.75 40.47
CA GLN A 34 4.02 -74.99 40.60
C GLN A 34 4.72 -74.87 39.24
N ARG A 35 4.18 -75.51 38.18
CA ARG A 35 4.71 -75.40 36.82
C ARG A 35 4.73 -73.96 36.31
N MET A 36 3.70 -73.17 36.61
CA MET A 36 3.65 -71.75 36.24
C MET A 36 4.70 -70.90 36.98
N LEU A 37 5.00 -71.24 38.23
CA LEU A 37 6.04 -70.57 39.01
C LEU A 37 7.45 -70.96 38.53
N ASP A 38 7.67 -72.25 38.26
CA ASP A 38 8.93 -72.77 37.73
C ASP A 38 9.23 -72.22 36.33
N ALA A 39 8.22 -72.18 35.45
CA ALA A 39 8.33 -71.59 34.11
C ALA A 39 8.62 -70.08 34.14
N ALA A 40 8.18 -69.39 35.19
CA ALA A 40 8.48 -67.98 35.40
C ALA A 40 9.86 -67.73 36.05
N GLY A 41 10.60 -68.78 36.39
CA GLY A 41 11.96 -68.69 36.93
C GLY A 41 12.04 -67.93 38.26
N VAL A 42 10.99 -67.96 39.08
CA VAL A 42 10.93 -67.18 40.32
C VAL A 42 11.81 -67.82 41.38
N ALA A 43 12.92 -67.19 41.73
CA ALA A 43 13.72 -67.55 42.89
C ALA A 43 12.94 -67.24 44.19
N ALA A 44 12.99 -68.15 45.18
CA ALA A 44 12.42 -67.93 46.50
C ALA A 44 13.10 -66.75 47.23
N PRO A 45 12.40 -66.01 48.11
CA PRO A 45 11.03 -66.22 48.59
C PRO A 45 9.96 -65.61 47.66
N VAL A 46 8.83 -66.31 47.52
CA VAL A 46 7.73 -65.85 46.67
C VAL A 46 6.86 -64.87 47.46
N THR A 47 6.83 -63.60 47.06
CA THR A 47 5.95 -62.61 47.69
C THR A 47 4.52 -62.70 47.14
N PRO A 48 3.47 -62.32 47.91
CA PRO A 48 2.09 -62.35 47.44
C PRO A 48 1.87 -61.55 46.14
N ALA A 49 2.56 -60.42 45.98
CA ALA A 49 2.46 -59.58 44.79
C ALA A 49 3.05 -60.29 43.54
N LEU A 50 4.19 -60.96 43.69
CA LEU A 50 4.80 -61.74 42.61
C LEU A 50 3.96 -62.96 42.25
N PHE A 51 3.43 -63.69 43.24
CA PHE A 51 2.54 -64.82 43.03
C PHE A 51 1.32 -64.42 42.20
N ARG A 52 0.60 -63.35 42.59
CA ARG A 52 -0.60 -62.87 41.88
C ARG A 52 -0.33 -62.33 40.48
N ARG A 53 0.87 -61.80 40.23
CA ARG A 53 1.28 -61.34 38.90
C ARG A 53 1.42 -62.50 37.91
N ILE A 54 1.88 -63.65 38.39
CA ILE A 54 2.20 -64.81 37.57
C ILE A 54 1.00 -65.75 37.50
N VAL A 55 0.43 -66.08 38.66
CA VAL A 55 -0.65 -67.03 38.87
C VAL A 55 -1.95 -66.26 39.06
N THR A 56 -2.85 -66.39 38.09
CA THR A 56 -4.23 -65.89 38.21
C THR A 56 -5.20 -67.04 38.03
N ALA A 57 -6.33 -67.02 38.75
CA ALA A 57 -7.35 -68.07 38.66
C ALA A 57 -7.83 -68.31 37.22
N ARG A 58 -7.86 -67.25 36.39
CA ARG A 58 -8.18 -67.35 34.96
C ARG A 58 -7.13 -68.12 34.16
N ARG A 59 -5.83 -67.86 34.39
CA ARG A 59 -4.73 -68.57 33.71
C ARG A 59 -4.64 -70.02 34.15
N VAL A 60 -4.73 -70.27 35.45
CA VAL A 60 -4.74 -71.64 36.01
C VAL A 60 -5.92 -72.45 35.44
N ARG A 61 -7.10 -71.84 35.30
CA ARG A 61 -8.26 -72.48 34.66
C ARG A 61 -8.05 -72.76 33.17
N ALA A 62 -7.37 -71.87 32.45
CA ALA A 62 -7.09 -72.05 31.03
C ALA A 62 -6.12 -73.22 30.80
N GLU A 63 -5.08 -73.34 31.62
CA GLU A 63 -4.12 -74.46 31.59
C GLU A 63 -4.75 -75.80 32.00
N LEU A 64 -5.73 -75.76 32.90
CA LEU A 64 -6.50 -76.93 33.32
C LEU A 64 -7.66 -77.30 32.36
N GLY A 65 -7.78 -76.60 31.23
CA GLY A 65 -8.81 -76.87 30.22
C GLY A 65 -10.26 -76.55 30.64
N GLY A 66 -10.48 -75.88 31.78
CA GLY A 66 -11.82 -75.51 32.26
C GLY A 66 -12.05 -75.69 33.77
N GLY A 67 -13.31 -75.58 34.19
CA GLY A 67 -13.75 -75.73 35.59
C GLY A 67 -14.52 -74.54 36.15
N ASP A 68 -15.14 -74.73 37.32
CA ASP A 68 -15.85 -73.66 38.03
C ASP A 68 -14.85 -72.57 38.50
N PRO A 69 -14.97 -71.32 38.03
CA PRO A 69 -14.06 -70.24 38.41
C PRO A 69 -14.05 -69.95 39.92
N ALA A 70 -15.16 -70.15 40.62
CA ALA A 70 -15.24 -69.90 42.05
C ALA A 70 -14.48 -70.96 42.86
N TRP A 71 -14.49 -72.21 42.40
CA TRP A 71 -13.74 -73.31 43.03
C TRP A 71 -12.24 -73.21 42.76
N VAL A 72 -11.84 -72.97 41.50
CA VAL A 72 -10.43 -72.78 41.13
C VAL A 72 -9.83 -71.58 41.86
N GLY A 73 -10.58 -70.47 41.98
CA GLY A 73 -10.15 -69.30 42.73
C GLY A 73 -9.91 -69.57 44.22
N ARG A 74 -10.69 -70.46 44.86
CA ARG A 74 -10.46 -70.85 46.26
C ARG A 74 -9.22 -71.75 46.40
N GLN A 75 -9.04 -72.71 45.50
CA GLN A 75 -7.88 -73.60 45.52
C GLN A 75 -6.57 -72.84 45.27
N VAL A 76 -6.55 -71.89 44.33
CA VAL A 76 -5.38 -71.04 44.09
C VAL A 76 -5.00 -70.21 45.32
N ARG A 77 -5.97 -69.72 46.11
CA ARG A 77 -5.70 -68.98 47.36
C ARG A 77 -5.14 -69.87 48.47
N LEU A 78 -5.59 -71.12 48.55
CA LEU A 78 -5.04 -72.09 49.52
C LEU A 78 -3.58 -72.42 49.15
N VAL A 79 -3.32 -72.68 47.87
CA VAL A 79 -1.96 -72.92 47.37
C VAL A 79 -1.08 -71.67 47.50
N GLU A 80 -1.61 -70.46 47.29
CA GLU A 80 -0.89 -69.19 47.53
C GLU A 80 -0.36 -69.12 48.97
N ALA A 81 -1.22 -69.41 49.96
CA ALA A 81 -0.83 -69.40 51.37
C ALA A 81 0.21 -70.47 51.70
N GLU A 82 0.05 -71.69 51.17
CA GLU A 82 1.00 -72.80 51.34
C GLU A 82 2.38 -72.43 50.77
N VAL A 83 2.44 -72.01 49.50
CA VAL A 83 3.69 -71.66 48.79
C VAL A 83 4.41 -70.49 49.45
N ILE A 84 3.67 -69.46 49.91
CA ILE A 84 4.27 -68.33 50.62
C ILE A 84 4.84 -68.76 51.96
N SER A 85 4.10 -69.54 52.74
CA SER A 85 4.57 -70.04 54.04
C SER A 85 5.83 -70.90 53.89
N GLU A 86 5.82 -71.82 52.93
CA GLU A 86 6.92 -72.75 52.68
C GLU A 86 8.15 -72.03 52.10
N SER A 87 7.95 -71.09 51.18
CA SER A 87 9.05 -70.30 50.61
C SER A 87 9.67 -69.34 51.64
N SER A 88 8.89 -68.82 52.60
CA SER A 88 9.43 -68.01 53.70
C SER A 88 10.19 -68.86 54.72
N ALA A 89 9.71 -70.07 55.02
CA ALA A 89 10.37 -70.97 55.96
C ALA A 89 11.72 -71.46 55.43
N ARG A 90 11.83 -71.68 54.11
CA ARG A 90 13.10 -72.03 53.45
C ARG A 90 14.09 -70.86 53.38
N TYR A 91 13.63 -69.62 53.55
CA TYR A 91 14.44 -68.40 53.42
C TYR A 91 14.77 -67.75 54.78
N THR A 92 14.73 -68.49 55.89
CA THR A 92 15.47 -68.06 57.10
C THR A 92 16.95 -68.14 56.77
N ALA A 93 17.52 -67.01 56.37
CA ALA A 93 18.88 -66.91 55.90
C ALA A 93 19.88 -67.44 56.93
N SER A 94 20.42 -68.62 56.63
CA SER A 94 21.73 -69.15 57.04
C SER A 94 21.96 -69.40 58.53
N GLY A 95 22.81 -70.38 58.85
CA GLY A 95 23.33 -70.66 60.20
C GLY A 95 24.27 -69.56 60.74
N LEU A 96 23.92 -68.30 60.54
CA LEU A 96 24.53 -67.14 61.18
C LEU A 96 23.94 -67.00 62.59
N PRO A 97 24.77 -66.75 63.61
CA PRO A 97 24.28 -66.38 64.93
C PRO A 97 23.38 -65.13 64.83
N ASP A 98 22.23 -65.16 65.51
CA ASP A 98 21.23 -64.09 65.56
C ASP A 98 21.80 -62.66 65.64
N PRO A 99 22.80 -62.35 66.49
CA PRO A 99 23.34 -60.98 66.57
C PRO A 99 24.00 -60.49 65.26
N VAL A 100 24.59 -61.39 64.47
CA VAL A 100 25.21 -61.03 63.18
C VAL A 100 24.14 -60.79 62.12
N ALA A 101 23.08 -61.61 62.12
CA ALA A 101 21.95 -61.44 61.21
C ALA A 101 21.20 -60.12 61.49
N ASP A 102 21.04 -59.73 62.75
CA ASP A 102 20.45 -58.44 63.14
C ASP A 102 21.34 -57.27 62.71
N ALA A 103 22.66 -57.36 62.91
CA ALA A 103 23.60 -56.34 62.47
C ALA A 103 23.57 -56.15 60.94
N MET A 104 23.57 -57.23 60.16
CA MET A 104 23.46 -57.15 58.69
C MET A 104 22.11 -56.58 58.23
N ARG A 105 21.00 -56.97 58.88
CA ARG A 105 19.68 -56.39 58.60
C ARG A 105 19.67 -54.88 58.89
N SER A 106 20.27 -54.45 60.00
CA SER A 106 20.35 -53.02 60.35
C SER A 106 21.20 -52.23 59.35
N LEU A 107 22.32 -52.78 58.90
CA LEU A 107 23.19 -52.16 57.90
C LEU A 107 22.46 -52.06 56.55
N TRP A 108 21.77 -53.13 56.14
CA TRP A 108 21.01 -53.15 54.90
C TRP A 108 19.85 -52.13 54.93
N LEU A 109 19.12 -52.02 56.05
CA LEU A 109 18.06 -51.03 56.20
C LEU A 109 18.61 -49.60 56.13
N ARG A 110 19.74 -49.31 56.79
CA ARG A 110 20.41 -48.01 56.70
C ARG A 110 20.88 -47.69 55.28
N ALA A 111 21.46 -48.66 54.58
CA ALA A 111 21.86 -48.49 53.18
C ALA A 111 20.65 -48.26 52.26
N LEU A 112 19.54 -48.96 52.49
CA LEU A 112 18.29 -48.78 51.75
C LEU A 112 17.69 -47.39 51.99
N GLU A 113 17.71 -46.90 53.23
CA GLU A 113 17.28 -45.55 53.58
C GLU A 113 18.14 -44.48 52.91
N ALA A 114 19.47 -44.64 52.93
CA ALA A 114 20.39 -43.74 52.22
C ALA A 114 20.12 -43.72 50.71
N ALA A 115 20.01 -44.89 50.07
CA ALA A 115 19.70 -45.01 48.64
C ALA A 115 18.33 -44.42 48.29
N ARG A 116 17.33 -44.56 49.17
CA ARG A 116 16.01 -43.93 48.98
C ARG A 116 16.10 -42.40 49.08
N GLY A 117 16.93 -41.88 49.98
CA GLY A 117 17.21 -40.45 50.11
C GLY A 117 17.88 -39.89 48.85
N GLU A 118 18.91 -40.56 48.35
CA GLU A 118 19.60 -40.20 47.11
C GLU A 118 18.66 -40.22 45.90
N PHE A 119 17.81 -41.26 45.79
CA PHE A 119 16.81 -41.32 44.73
C PHE A 119 15.79 -40.17 44.82
N ALA A 120 15.32 -39.84 46.02
CA ALA A 120 14.40 -38.72 46.21
C ALA A 120 15.04 -37.37 45.86
N ALA A 121 16.32 -37.17 46.21
CA ALA A 121 17.09 -35.99 45.84
C ALA A 121 17.27 -35.91 44.31
N ALA A 122 17.69 -37.00 43.66
CA ALA A 122 17.83 -37.07 42.22
C ALA A 122 16.49 -36.81 41.49
N GLN A 123 15.38 -37.30 42.04
CA GLN A 123 14.05 -37.03 41.51
C GLN A 123 13.67 -35.55 41.64
N ALA A 124 14.00 -34.92 42.76
CA ALA A 124 13.78 -33.48 42.97
C ALA A 124 14.63 -32.66 41.99
N ASP A 125 15.92 -32.95 41.85
CA ASP A 125 16.83 -32.26 40.93
C ASP A 125 16.39 -32.41 39.47
N ALA A 126 15.97 -33.61 39.08
CA ALA A 126 15.39 -33.86 37.75
C ALA A 126 14.11 -33.04 37.53
N SER A 127 13.23 -32.95 38.53
CA SER A 127 12.00 -32.15 38.42
C SER A 127 12.30 -30.66 38.26
N VAL A 128 13.30 -30.13 38.97
CA VAL A 128 13.76 -28.73 38.87
C VAL A 128 14.38 -28.47 37.50
N SER A 129 15.23 -29.37 37.01
CA SER A 129 15.84 -29.27 35.67
C SER A 129 14.79 -29.27 34.55
N VAL A 130 13.78 -30.15 34.63
CA VAL A 130 12.67 -30.19 33.66
C VAL A 130 11.86 -28.90 33.71
N ALA A 131 11.55 -28.38 34.90
CA ALA A 131 10.83 -27.12 35.04
C ALA A 131 11.63 -25.93 34.47
N ALA A 132 12.94 -25.88 34.71
CA ALA A 132 13.82 -24.85 34.16
C ALA A 132 13.90 -24.93 32.62
N ALA A 133 14.03 -26.14 32.06
CA ALA A 133 14.05 -26.34 30.62
C ALA A 133 12.70 -25.97 29.96
N ALA A 134 11.58 -26.25 30.62
CA ALA A 134 10.26 -25.84 30.15
C ALA A 134 10.13 -24.31 30.14
N ALA A 135 10.55 -23.63 31.21
CA ALA A 135 10.53 -22.17 31.28
C ALA A 135 11.42 -21.53 30.21
N GLU A 136 12.61 -22.06 29.96
CA GLU A 136 13.50 -21.56 28.91
C GLU A 136 12.92 -21.76 27.51
N ARG A 137 12.30 -22.92 27.26
CA ARG A 137 11.59 -23.19 26.00
C ARG A 137 10.44 -22.21 25.79
N ASP A 138 9.66 -21.95 26.82
CA ASP A 138 8.51 -21.04 26.73
C ASP A 138 8.97 -19.59 26.52
N ASN A 139 10.06 -19.17 27.17
CA ASN A 139 10.72 -17.87 26.92
C ASN A 139 11.23 -17.75 25.48
N ALA A 140 11.95 -18.77 24.99
CA ALA A 140 12.45 -18.80 23.62
C ALA A 140 11.29 -18.76 22.61
N SER A 141 10.19 -19.48 22.88
CA SER A 141 8.98 -19.42 22.06
C SER A 141 8.36 -18.03 22.04
N ALA A 142 8.29 -17.35 23.19
CA ALA A 142 7.77 -15.99 23.27
C ALA A 142 8.64 -14.99 22.49
N LEU A 143 9.98 -15.12 22.56
CA LEU A 143 10.91 -14.30 21.78
C LEU A 143 10.77 -14.54 20.28
N VAL A 144 10.59 -15.80 19.85
CA VAL A 144 10.37 -16.13 18.43
C VAL A 144 9.07 -15.51 17.92
N GLU A 145 7.97 -15.59 18.68
CA GLU A 145 6.70 -14.97 18.30
C GLU A 145 6.82 -13.43 18.24
N MET A 146 7.50 -12.82 19.21
CA MET A 146 7.80 -11.38 19.17
C MET A 146 8.59 -11.01 17.91
N MET A 147 9.68 -11.72 17.60
CA MET A 147 10.49 -11.48 16.40
C MET A 147 9.69 -11.68 15.11
N ARG A 148 8.77 -12.64 15.06
CA ARG A 148 7.87 -12.84 13.91
C ARG A 148 6.95 -11.63 13.73
N THR A 149 6.36 -11.13 14.82
CA THR A 149 5.50 -9.93 14.74
C THR A 149 6.28 -8.70 14.29
N GLU A 150 7.50 -8.49 14.81
CA GLU A 150 8.35 -7.39 14.38
C GLU A 150 8.73 -7.52 12.90
N LEU A 151 9.06 -8.72 12.44
CA LEU A 151 9.39 -8.97 11.04
C LEU A 151 8.18 -8.69 10.13
N ASP A 152 6.99 -9.12 10.51
CA ASP A 152 5.75 -8.84 9.76
C ASP A 152 5.47 -7.33 9.70
N ASP A 153 5.67 -6.60 10.79
CA ASP A 153 5.47 -5.16 10.82
C ASP A 153 6.52 -4.41 10.00
N ARG A 154 7.79 -4.85 10.01
CA ARG A 154 8.83 -4.30 9.12
C ARG A 154 8.51 -4.58 7.65
N GLN A 155 7.96 -5.76 7.33
CA GLN A 155 7.52 -6.07 5.96
C GLN A 155 6.34 -5.19 5.52
N LYS A 156 5.38 -4.92 6.41
CA LYS A 156 4.28 -3.96 6.11
C LYS A 156 4.84 -2.56 5.85
N GLN A 157 5.73 -2.07 6.71
CA GLN A 157 6.36 -0.76 6.55
C GLN A 157 7.14 -0.65 5.23
N ALA A 158 7.89 -1.70 4.85
CA ALA A 158 8.61 -1.74 3.58
C ALA A 158 7.64 -1.66 2.39
N ARG A 159 6.55 -2.43 2.41
CA ARG A 159 5.52 -2.39 1.35
C ARG A 159 4.84 -1.01 1.26
N GLU A 160 4.56 -0.37 2.39
CA GLU A 160 4.02 1.00 2.41
C GLU A 160 4.99 2.02 1.82
N GLN A 161 6.28 1.88 2.13
CA GLN A 161 7.34 2.72 1.55
C GLN A 161 7.46 2.50 0.04
N ASP A 162 7.42 1.25 -0.44
CA ASP A 162 7.48 0.92 -1.86
C ASP A 162 6.31 1.55 -2.63
N VAL A 163 5.10 1.49 -2.06
CA VAL A 163 3.91 2.14 -2.64
C VAL A 163 4.09 3.67 -2.71
N ARG A 164 4.62 4.29 -1.65
CA ARG A 164 4.89 5.75 -1.65
C ARG A 164 5.95 6.14 -2.69
N VAL A 165 7.02 5.36 -2.81
CA VAL A 165 8.07 5.59 -3.81
C VAL A 165 7.49 5.45 -5.23
N ALA A 166 6.69 4.42 -5.49
CA ALA A 166 6.03 4.25 -6.78
C ALA A 166 5.08 5.41 -7.12
N GLN A 167 4.32 5.90 -6.13
CA GLN A 167 3.45 7.08 -6.30
C GLN A 167 4.27 8.34 -6.64
N GLN A 168 5.34 8.61 -5.89
CA GLN A 168 6.21 9.76 -6.14
C GLN A 168 6.90 9.68 -7.52
N GLN A 169 7.32 8.48 -7.95
CA GLN A 169 7.87 8.28 -9.28
C GLN A 169 6.83 8.55 -10.38
N ALA A 170 5.59 8.10 -10.20
CA ALA A 170 4.51 8.38 -11.13
C ALA A 170 4.21 9.90 -11.21
N GLU A 171 4.18 10.59 -10.08
CA GLU A 171 4.02 12.05 -10.01
C GLU A 171 5.17 12.79 -10.71
N LEU A 172 6.42 12.36 -10.50
CA LEU A 172 7.58 12.94 -11.17
C LEU A 172 7.49 12.79 -12.69
N VAL A 173 7.12 11.61 -13.20
CA VAL A 173 6.92 11.40 -14.64
C VAL A 173 5.82 12.30 -15.19
N GLN A 174 4.69 12.44 -14.48
CA GLN A 174 3.61 13.34 -14.88
C GLN A 174 4.06 14.81 -14.91
N LEU A 175 4.80 15.25 -13.90
CA LEU A 175 5.34 16.62 -13.84
C LEU A 175 6.35 16.88 -14.97
N GLN A 176 7.21 15.91 -15.28
CA GLN A 176 8.14 16.00 -16.41
C GLN A 176 7.40 16.11 -17.74
N GLN A 177 6.34 15.32 -17.94
CA GLN A 177 5.51 15.41 -19.15
C GLN A 177 4.81 16.77 -19.26
N ARG A 178 4.29 17.31 -18.16
CA ARG A 178 3.69 18.65 -18.13
C ARG A 178 4.73 19.73 -18.45
N LEU A 179 5.91 19.65 -17.83
CA LEU A 179 7.00 20.59 -18.08
C LEU A 179 7.44 20.57 -19.56
N ALA A 180 7.60 19.38 -20.13
CA ALA A 180 7.90 19.23 -21.56
C ALA A 180 6.80 19.86 -22.43
N GLY A 181 5.53 19.60 -22.10
CA GLY A 181 4.39 20.19 -22.82
C GLY A 181 4.32 21.71 -22.73
N GLU A 182 4.61 22.30 -21.57
CA GLU A 182 4.66 23.77 -21.42
C GLU A 182 5.89 24.36 -22.13
N THR A 183 7.02 23.67 -22.12
CA THR A 183 8.23 24.09 -22.86
C THR A 183 7.94 24.13 -24.37
N ASP A 184 7.29 23.11 -24.91
CA ASP A 184 6.87 23.07 -26.31
C ASP A 184 5.88 24.20 -26.65
N ARG A 185 4.95 24.51 -25.74
CA ARG A 185 4.00 25.63 -25.91
C ARG A 185 4.71 26.97 -25.92
N ALA A 186 5.67 27.17 -25.01
CA ALA A 186 6.48 28.39 -24.95
C ALA A 186 7.26 28.58 -26.25
N LEU A 187 7.95 27.55 -26.73
CA LEU A 187 8.70 27.60 -27.99
C LEU A 187 7.81 27.91 -29.20
N ARG A 188 6.59 27.34 -29.25
CA ARG A 188 5.62 27.66 -30.32
C ARG A 188 5.12 29.11 -30.23
N ALA A 189 4.89 29.60 -29.02
CA ALA A 189 4.45 30.99 -28.81
C ALA A 189 5.55 31.99 -29.19
N GLU A 190 6.81 31.70 -28.84
CA GLU A 190 7.98 32.48 -29.25
C GLU A 190 8.12 32.50 -30.77
N ALA A 191 8.04 31.34 -31.42
CA ALA A 191 8.10 31.26 -32.89
C ALA A 191 6.95 32.03 -33.57
N ALA A 192 5.74 31.98 -33.01
CA ALA A 192 4.59 32.73 -33.52
C ALA A 192 4.76 34.25 -33.33
N LEU A 193 5.32 34.67 -32.20
CA LEU A 193 5.64 36.08 -31.93
C LEU A 193 6.69 36.59 -32.93
N ASP A 194 7.77 35.85 -33.14
CA ASP A 194 8.82 36.20 -34.11
C ASP A 194 8.25 36.32 -35.53
N GLN A 195 7.36 35.40 -35.92
CA GLN A 195 6.67 35.46 -37.20
C GLN A 195 5.78 36.70 -37.32
N ALA A 196 5.02 37.04 -36.27
CA ALA A 196 4.17 38.22 -36.24
C ALA A 196 4.98 39.52 -36.32
N LEU A 197 6.12 39.60 -35.62
CA LEU A 197 7.04 40.75 -35.67
C LEU A 197 7.60 40.93 -37.09
N ARG A 198 8.07 39.86 -37.73
CA ARG A 198 8.55 39.90 -39.11
C ARG A 198 7.46 40.33 -40.09
N ALA A 199 6.23 39.82 -39.93
CA ALA A 199 5.10 40.21 -40.77
C ALA A 199 4.73 41.69 -40.58
N SER A 200 4.77 42.20 -39.34
CA SER A 200 4.55 43.61 -39.03
C SER A 200 5.63 44.50 -39.66
N ASP A 201 6.91 44.12 -39.54
CA ASP A 201 8.00 44.89 -40.13
C ASP A 201 7.93 44.92 -41.66
N GLU A 202 7.57 43.79 -42.28
CA GLU A 202 7.37 43.71 -43.72
C GLU A 202 6.18 44.56 -44.17
N ALA A 203 5.05 44.52 -43.46
CA ALA A 203 3.90 45.37 -43.74
C ALA A 203 4.23 46.87 -43.61
N ARG A 204 5.06 47.25 -42.62
CA ARG A 204 5.55 48.64 -42.48
C ARG A 204 6.40 49.06 -43.67
N ARG A 205 7.35 48.22 -44.09
CA ARG A 205 8.19 48.50 -45.27
C ARG A 205 7.37 48.63 -46.54
N GLN A 206 6.36 47.77 -46.73
CA GLN A 206 5.44 47.85 -47.87
C GLN A 206 4.67 49.16 -47.85
N HIS A 207 4.10 49.54 -46.70
CA HIS A 207 3.38 50.80 -46.55
C HIS A 207 4.26 52.02 -46.80
N ASP A 208 5.48 52.06 -46.25
CA ASP A 208 6.44 53.14 -46.49
C ASP A 208 6.82 53.23 -47.98
N GLY A 209 6.97 52.08 -48.65
CA GLY A 209 7.19 51.99 -50.09
C GLY A 209 6.03 52.54 -50.92
N GLU A 210 4.79 52.19 -50.57
CA GLU A 210 3.58 52.73 -51.20
C GLU A 210 3.47 54.25 -51.02
N LEU A 211 3.72 54.75 -49.81
CA LEU A 211 3.72 56.19 -49.52
C LEU A 211 4.80 56.93 -50.33
N ALA A 212 6.01 56.35 -50.44
CA ALA A 212 7.07 56.93 -51.26
C ALA A 212 6.66 57.00 -52.74
N ALA A 213 6.08 55.92 -53.28
CA ALA A 213 5.59 55.89 -54.67
C ALA A 213 4.46 56.90 -54.92
N VAL A 214 3.52 57.07 -53.98
CA VAL A 214 2.46 58.09 -54.07
C VAL A 214 3.05 59.50 -54.04
N ARG A 215 4.02 59.76 -53.16
CA ARG A 215 4.72 61.06 -53.09
C ARG A 215 5.46 61.37 -54.39
N GLU A 216 6.14 60.39 -54.97
CA GLU A 216 6.83 60.55 -56.25
C GLU A 216 5.85 60.85 -57.38
N ARG A 217 4.72 60.12 -57.47
CA ARG A 217 3.66 60.40 -58.45
C ARG A 217 3.07 61.81 -58.29
N TYR A 218 2.79 62.23 -57.04
CA TYR A 218 2.30 63.57 -56.76
C TYR A 218 3.32 64.66 -57.12
N ALA A 219 4.61 64.43 -56.83
CA ALA A 219 5.68 65.33 -57.23
C ALA A 219 5.87 65.40 -58.77
N GLY A 220 5.65 64.29 -59.47
CA GLY A 220 5.62 64.25 -60.93
C GLY A 220 4.44 65.05 -61.51
N LEU A 221 3.24 64.82 -60.98
CA LEU A 221 2.02 65.54 -61.37
C LEU A 221 2.15 67.05 -61.09
N SER A 222 2.70 67.44 -59.94
CA SER A 222 2.88 68.86 -59.60
C SER A 222 3.85 69.54 -60.56
N LYS A 223 4.97 68.90 -60.91
CA LYS A 223 5.90 69.37 -61.94
C LYS A 223 5.22 69.52 -63.30
N GLN A 224 4.41 68.55 -63.71
CA GLN A 224 3.64 68.63 -64.95
C GLN A 224 2.66 69.81 -64.94
N LEU A 225 1.92 70.01 -63.84
CA LEU A 225 1.01 71.14 -63.68
C LEU A 225 1.74 72.49 -63.72
N PHE A 226 2.92 72.60 -63.10
CA PHE A 226 3.75 73.81 -63.19
C PHE A 226 4.21 74.06 -64.64
N ALA A 227 4.71 73.04 -65.33
CA ALA A 227 5.12 73.16 -66.73
C ALA A 227 3.95 73.56 -67.66
N MET A 228 2.75 72.98 -67.47
CA MET A 228 1.55 73.38 -68.20
C MET A 228 1.15 74.82 -67.89
N THR A 229 1.19 75.22 -66.62
CA THR A 229 0.85 76.58 -66.19
C THR A 229 1.83 77.60 -66.78
N ASP A 230 3.13 77.28 -66.79
CA ASP A 230 4.16 78.13 -67.38
C ASP A 230 4.02 78.21 -68.91
N GLY A 231 3.72 77.10 -69.59
CA GLY A 231 3.37 77.10 -71.02
C GLY A 231 2.14 77.96 -71.33
N LEU A 232 1.09 77.89 -70.49
CA LEU A 232 -0.08 78.75 -70.61
C LEU A 232 0.27 80.24 -70.38
N ARG A 233 1.11 80.55 -69.39
CA ARG A 233 1.60 81.94 -69.17
C ARG A 233 2.39 82.44 -70.36
N GLN A 234 3.30 81.63 -70.92
CA GLN A 234 4.09 81.99 -72.09
C GLN A 234 3.20 82.21 -73.32
N SER A 235 2.27 81.29 -73.62
CA SER A 235 1.34 81.44 -74.73
C SER A 235 0.47 82.69 -74.59
N ARG A 236 -0.01 82.99 -73.38
CA ARG A 236 -0.73 84.22 -73.07
C ARG A 236 0.13 85.47 -73.26
N ALA A 237 1.38 85.45 -72.78
CA ALA A 237 2.32 86.56 -72.93
C ALA A 237 2.66 86.84 -74.41
N VAL A 238 2.65 85.81 -75.27
CA VAL A 238 2.83 85.96 -76.73
C VAL A 238 1.54 86.43 -77.41
N ALA A 239 0.37 85.91 -77.04
CA ALA A 239 -0.91 86.28 -77.65
C ALA A 239 -1.39 87.69 -77.24
N GLN A 240 -1.10 88.15 -76.02
CA GLN A 240 -1.48 89.47 -75.52
C GLN A 240 -1.01 90.65 -76.41
N PRO A 241 0.29 90.79 -76.76
CA PRO A 241 0.75 91.87 -77.61
C PRO A 241 0.21 91.77 -79.04
N ALA A 242 -0.22 90.60 -79.51
CA ALA A 242 -0.86 90.45 -80.83
C ALA A 242 -2.30 90.99 -80.83
N VAL A 243 -3.05 90.77 -79.75
CA VAL A 243 -4.43 91.26 -79.60
C VAL A 243 -4.49 92.72 -79.11
N GLN A 244 -3.46 93.19 -78.41
CA GLN A 244 -3.37 94.56 -77.89
C GLN A 244 -3.53 95.67 -78.96
N PRO A 245 -2.91 95.62 -80.16
CA PRO A 245 -3.12 96.61 -81.20
C PRO A 245 -4.55 96.58 -81.75
N GLU A 246 -5.16 95.40 -81.88
CA GLU A 246 -6.57 95.28 -82.29
C GLU A 246 -7.52 95.89 -81.24
N MET A 247 -7.27 95.61 -79.94
CA MET A 247 -7.98 96.23 -78.83
C MET A 247 -7.80 97.76 -78.81
N ASN A 248 -6.58 98.25 -79.05
CA ASN A 248 -6.29 99.68 -79.10
C ASN A 248 -6.93 100.35 -80.31
N ALA A 249 -6.95 99.69 -81.47
CA ALA A 249 -7.66 100.16 -82.66
C ALA A 249 -9.17 100.22 -82.42
N LEU A 250 -9.76 99.19 -81.79
CA LEU A 250 -11.17 99.21 -81.38
C LEU A 250 -11.45 100.32 -80.35
N ARG A 251 -10.57 100.54 -79.37
CA ARG A 251 -10.68 101.65 -78.40
C ARG A 251 -10.60 103.01 -79.06
N LEU A 252 -9.69 103.22 -80.01
CA LEU A 252 -9.60 104.46 -80.78
C LEU A 252 -10.87 104.69 -81.62
N ARG A 253 -11.39 103.63 -82.24
CA ARG A 253 -12.64 103.68 -83.01
C ARG A 253 -13.85 103.97 -82.12
N LEU A 254 -13.89 103.38 -80.92
CA LEU A 254 -14.92 103.64 -79.92
C LEU A 254 -14.80 105.06 -79.35
N ALA A 255 -13.57 105.54 -79.11
CA ALA A 255 -13.29 106.93 -78.74
C ALA A 255 -13.81 107.89 -79.82
N GLN A 256 -13.51 107.64 -81.10
CA GLN A 256 -14.04 108.41 -82.24
C GLN A 256 -15.57 108.41 -82.33
N VAL A 257 -16.23 107.29 -82.03
CA VAL A 257 -17.70 107.19 -81.99
C VAL A 257 -18.29 107.87 -80.74
N SER A 258 -17.58 107.86 -79.61
CA SER A 258 -18.03 108.48 -78.36
C SER A 258 -17.70 109.96 -78.21
N GLU A 259 -16.69 110.48 -78.91
CA GLU A 259 -16.28 111.89 -78.95
C GLU A 259 -17.44 112.85 -79.32
N PRO A 260 -18.31 112.55 -80.32
CA PRO A 260 -19.47 113.38 -80.59
C PRO A 260 -20.52 113.37 -79.45
N TYR A 261 -20.54 112.35 -78.60
CA TYR A 261 -21.43 112.27 -77.43
C TYR A 261 -20.80 112.85 -76.15
N GLN A 262 -19.46 112.93 -76.05
CA GLN A 262 -18.78 113.54 -74.90
C GLN A 262 -18.58 115.06 -75.03
N LYS A 263 -18.54 115.61 -76.25
CA LYS A 263 -18.48 117.06 -76.50
C LYS A 263 -19.63 117.85 -75.85
N PRO A 264 -20.90 117.41 -75.86
CA PRO A 264 -21.95 118.08 -75.09
C PRO A 264 -21.77 117.92 -73.57
N LEU A 265 -21.39 116.73 -73.07
CA LEU A 265 -21.18 116.53 -71.62
C LEU A 265 -19.99 117.30 -71.02
N ARG A 266 -18.93 117.56 -71.80
CA ARG A 266 -17.81 118.42 -71.35
C ARG A 266 -18.12 119.91 -71.50
N ALA A 267 -18.90 120.31 -72.50
CA ALA A 267 -19.44 121.67 -72.59
C ALA A 267 -20.39 121.97 -71.41
N ASP A 268 -21.16 120.98 -70.95
CA ASP A 268 -21.98 121.06 -69.74
C ASP A 268 -21.14 121.08 -68.44
N ALA A 269 -19.99 120.38 -68.40
CA ALA A 269 -19.10 120.38 -67.24
C ALA A 269 -18.23 121.65 -67.11
N GLU A 270 -17.89 122.31 -68.23
CA GLU A 270 -17.16 123.58 -68.25
C GLU A 270 -18.09 124.80 -68.10
N THR A 271 -19.41 124.66 -68.30
CA THR A 271 -20.40 125.73 -68.08
C THR A 271 -20.88 125.89 -66.62
N ASP A 272 -20.66 124.93 -65.71
CA ASP A 272 -21.11 125.06 -64.31
C ASP A 272 -20.06 124.70 -63.23
N ALA A 273 -18.80 124.55 -63.64
CA ALA A 273 -17.65 124.71 -62.75
C ALA A 273 -17.50 126.16 -62.20
N SER A 274 -18.38 127.10 -62.59
CA SER A 274 -18.61 128.41 -61.97
C SER A 274 -19.39 128.37 -60.65
N ALA A 275 -19.88 127.20 -60.21
CA ALA A 275 -20.49 126.99 -58.90
C ALA A 275 -19.68 125.94 -58.09
N ARG A 276 -18.50 126.33 -57.62
CA ARG A 276 -17.76 125.57 -56.59
C ARG A 276 -18.36 125.86 -55.20
N PRO A 277 -18.34 124.91 -54.23
CA PRO A 277 -17.07 124.56 -53.59
C PRO A 277 -16.80 123.07 -53.33
N THR A 278 -15.51 122.89 -53.03
CA THR A 278 -14.64 121.77 -52.69
C THR A 278 -14.99 120.87 -51.48
N ALA A 279 -14.66 119.58 -51.65
CA ALA A 279 -13.98 118.64 -50.71
C ALA A 279 -14.77 118.02 -49.53
N PRO A 280 -14.31 116.91 -48.88
CA PRO A 280 -13.25 115.94 -49.20
C PRO A 280 -13.63 114.43 -49.04
N ALA A 281 -12.62 113.59 -49.32
CA ALA A 281 -12.36 112.16 -49.09
C ALA A 281 -12.99 111.39 -47.90
N ASP A 282 -13.16 110.07 -48.09
CA ASP A 282 -12.58 108.98 -47.26
C ASP A 282 -12.88 107.61 -47.92
N GLN A 283 -11.89 106.82 -48.32
CA GLN A 283 -10.99 105.92 -47.55
C GLN A 283 -11.67 104.67 -46.95
N GLN A 284 -11.24 103.54 -47.54
CA GLN A 284 -10.81 102.31 -46.87
C GLN A 284 -11.83 101.46 -46.11
N ASN A 285 -12.03 100.24 -46.62
CA ASN A 285 -12.40 99.10 -45.78
C ASN A 285 -11.73 97.83 -46.33
N PRO A 286 -10.67 97.29 -45.69
CA PRO A 286 -10.22 95.94 -45.95
C PRO A 286 -10.92 94.95 -44.99
N ALA A 287 -11.60 93.99 -45.61
CA ALA A 287 -12.22 92.85 -44.94
C ALA A 287 -11.26 91.64 -44.88
N ALA A 288 -11.42 90.89 -43.78
CA ALA A 288 -11.27 89.43 -43.66
C ALA A 288 -9.86 88.83 -43.87
N ARG A 289 -9.20 88.41 -42.78
CA ARG A 289 -9.24 87.06 -42.17
C ARG A 289 -8.44 86.02 -42.94
#